data_AF-A0A812UBL3-F1
#
_entry.id   AF-A0A812UBL3-F1
#
_cell.length_a   1.000
_cell.length_b   1.000
_cell.length_c   1.000
_cell.angle_alpha   90.00
_cell.angle_beta   90.00
_cell.angle_gamma   90.00
#
_symmetry.space_group_name_H-M   'P 1'
#
loop_
_entity.id
_entity.type
_entity.pdbx_description
1 polymer ?
#
loop_
_entity_poly.entity_id
_entity_poly.type
_entity_poly.pdbx_seq_one_letter_code
_entity_poly.pdbx_strand_id
1 'polypeptide(L)'
;MTPLPLLLLVAVAARPLSAMRARGAEREVSPGYPPTEQQLQRLTPRCREQLQGLKDDLVGFCLQQFPQGVACNLMVGMVFAGESNTFAVENLTSSDKDSMLWAGMWDGGEPGRTSKKALLHFANLVDASTVHPSTKLGEMVEKHGDLQACNNDLAAQVSFTGERRDEGLVPNFWKMASERFVKDMKGSLQGSVVVIVNKDLDPSAERSFYKSVLYNYELPTIATTVNLNSFYASFDPWHVRTFAPGRNHWLPQMLVVDLRDTCEEMVESIKGKLLMACETTCDVQEWLKKKPLRCLPCAAGCKLDQSFAKKVKKELNRKWYHIF
;
A
#
# COMPACT_ATOMS: atom_id res chain seq x y z
N MET A 1 63.10 -29.37 17.70
CA MET A 1 61.77 -29.96 17.97
C MET A 1 60.79 -29.33 17.00
N THR A 2 60.05 -30.20 16.29
CA THR A 2 58.96 -29.94 15.32
C THR A 2 59.30 -29.15 14.04
N PRO A 3 58.73 -29.54 12.88
CA PRO A 3 59.54 -29.96 11.74
C PRO A 3 59.24 -29.23 10.40
N LEU A 4 60.19 -29.39 9.46
CA LEU A 4 60.12 -29.63 7.99
C LEU A 4 58.78 -29.37 7.21
N PRO A 5 58.77 -29.34 5.85
CA PRO A 5 59.80 -28.91 4.88
C PRO A 5 59.26 -28.35 3.52
N LEU A 6 60.22 -28.02 2.65
CA LEU A 6 60.29 -28.25 1.20
C LEU A 6 59.01 -28.12 0.33
N LEU A 7 59.11 -27.16 -0.58
CA LEU A 7 58.60 -27.28 -1.95
C LEU A 7 59.12 -28.56 -2.63
N LEU A 8 58.23 -29.28 -3.33
CA LEU A 8 58.57 -29.92 -4.59
C LEU A 8 57.36 -30.02 -5.53
N LEU A 9 57.59 -29.58 -6.76
CA LEU A 9 56.74 -29.57 -7.95
C LEU A 9 56.03 -30.89 -8.26
N VAL A 10 54.79 -30.83 -8.78
CA VAL A 10 54.33 -31.71 -9.89
C VAL A 10 53.28 -31.01 -10.79
N ALA A 11 53.67 -30.83 -12.05
CA ALA A 11 52.93 -30.87 -13.32
C ALA A 11 51.59 -30.12 -13.50
N VAL A 12 51.67 -29.04 -14.29
CA VAL A 12 50.55 -28.53 -15.10
C VAL A 12 50.35 -29.47 -16.29
N ALA A 13 49.30 -30.28 -16.25
CA ALA A 13 48.84 -31.06 -17.40
C ALA A 13 48.01 -30.16 -18.32
N ALA A 14 48.60 -29.77 -19.45
CA ALA A 14 47.87 -29.27 -20.60
C ALA A 14 47.12 -30.43 -21.29
N ARG A 15 45.80 -30.29 -21.50
CA ARG A 15 44.98 -31.04 -22.46
C ARG A 15 43.56 -30.43 -22.57
N PRO A 16 42.83 -30.66 -23.66
CA PRO A 16 42.64 -29.65 -24.69
C PRO A 16 41.20 -29.14 -24.83
N LEU A 17 41.09 -27.93 -25.36
CA LEU A 17 39.89 -27.39 -26.01
C LEU A 17 39.45 -28.35 -27.12
N SER A 18 38.34 -29.07 -26.91
CA SER A 18 37.49 -29.57 -27.99
C SER A 18 36.11 -29.98 -27.47
N ALA A 19 35.10 -29.39 -28.09
CA ALA A 19 33.72 -29.88 -28.18
C ALA A 19 32.88 -29.87 -26.89
N MET A 20 32.46 -28.67 -26.45
CA MET A 20 31.10 -28.51 -25.94
C MET A 20 30.25 -27.76 -26.96
N ARG A 21 29.48 -28.60 -27.66
CA ARG A 21 28.37 -28.32 -28.54
C ARG A 21 27.50 -27.21 -27.97
N ALA A 22 27.34 -26.15 -28.77
CA ALA A 22 26.31 -25.14 -28.58
C ALA A 22 24.95 -25.81 -28.35
N ARG A 23 24.45 -25.69 -27.13
CA ARG A 23 23.02 -25.54 -26.85
C ARG A 23 22.88 -24.24 -26.08
N GLY A 24 23.04 -23.15 -26.81
CA GLY A 24 22.46 -21.87 -26.43
C GLY A 24 20.95 -22.04 -26.47
N ALA A 25 20.38 -22.55 -25.38
CA ALA A 25 19.08 -22.05 -24.99
C ALA A 25 19.38 -20.69 -24.38
N GLU A 26 19.27 -19.64 -25.21
CA GLU A 26 18.99 -18.31 -24.73
C GLU A 26 17.77 -18.44 -23.81
N ARG A 27 18.00 -18.54 -22.51
CA ARG A 27 17.00 -18.09 -21.55
C ARG A 27 16.98 -16.59 -21.73
N GLU A 28 16.11 -16.14 -22.63
CA GLU A 28 15.51 -14.82 -22.51
C GLU A 28 14.85 -14.76 -21.13
N VAL A 29 15.64 -14.33 -20.14
CA VAL A 29 15.09 -13.74 -18.93
C VAL A 29 14.63 -12.36 -19.37
N SER A 30 13.42 -12.31 -19.94
CA SER A 30 12.76 -11.08 -20.30
C SER A 30 12.36 -10.36 -19.00
N PRO A 31 12.71 -9.08 -18.80
CA PRO A 31 12.24 -8.31 -17.65
C PRO A 31 10.74 -8.07 -17.83
N GLY A 32 9.92 -8.83 -17.12
CA GLY A 32 8.47 -8.85 -17.32
C GLY A 32 7.76 -7.64 -16.72
N TYR A 33 7.24 -6.74 -17.57
CA TYR A 33 6.23 -5.70 -17.28
C TYR A 33 5.64 -5.25 -18.64
N PRO A 34 4.31 -5.13 -18.91
CA PRO A 34 3.06 -5.23 -18.11
C PRO A 34 2.43 -6.64 -17.98
N PRO A 35 1.25 -6.84 -17.33
CA PRO A 35 0.49 -8.09 -17.44
C PRO A 35 0.45 -8.52 -18.90
N THR A 36 1.07 -9.66 -19.16
CA THR A 36 1.14 -10.22 -20.51
C THR A 36 -0.29 -10.44 -21.01
N GLU A 37 -0.51 -10.26 -22.31
CA GLU A 37 -1.77 -10.65 -22.96
C GLU A 37 -2.18 -12.08 -22.56
N GLN A 38 -1.19 -12.96 -22.34
CA GLN A 38 -1.41 -14.32 -21.86
C GLN A 38 -1.94 -14.39 -20.42
N GLN A 39 -1.53 -13.50 -19.51
CA GLN A 39 -2.09 -13.41 -18.15
C GLN A 39 -3.55 -12.95 -18.20
N LEU A 40 -3.86 -11.93 -19.02
CA LEU A 40 -5.23 -11.43 -19.17
C LEU A 40 -6.17 -12.47 -19.81
N GLN A 41 -5.66 -13.29 -20.72
CA GLN A 41 -6.43 -14.36 -21.36
C GLN A 41 -6.87 -15.49 -20.40
N ARG A 42 -6.19 -15.64 -19.24
CA ARG A 42 -6.57 -16.63 -18.22
C ARG A 42 -7.68 -16.17 -17.30
N LEU A 43 -7.97 -14.87 -17.28
CA LEU A 43 -9.04 -14.28 -16.51
C LEU A 43 -10.40 -14.66 -17.08
N THR A 44 -11.39 -14.77 -16.19
CA THR A 44 -12.80 -14.79 -16.54
C THR A 44 -13.16 -13.55 -17.38
N PRO A 45 -14.14 -13.64 -18.29
CA PRO A 45 -14.48 -12.52 -19.17
C PRO A 45 -14.78 -11.21 -18.43
N ARG A 46 -15.51 -11.29 -17.30
CA ARG A 46 -15.86 -10.11 -16.49
C ARG A 46 -14.66 -9.51 -15.77
N CYS A 47 -13.78 -10.32 -15.20
CA CYS A 47 -12.56 -9.80 -14.57
C CYS A 47 -11.62 -9.17 -15.61
N ARG A 48 -11.48 -9.83 -16.77
CA ARG A 48 -10.68 -9.31 -17.89
C ARG A 48 -11.17 -7.93 -18.34
N GLU A 49 -12.48 -7.77 -18.51
CA GLU A 49 -13.09 -6.50 -18.90
C GLU A 49 -12.76 -5.38 -17.92
N GLN A 50 -12.91 -5.62 -16.61
CA GLN A 50 -12.60 -4.62 -15.57
C GLN A 50 -11.10 -4.27 -15.55
N LEU A 51 -10.21 -5.26 -15.57
CA LEU A 51 -8.77 -5.03 -15.53
C LEU A 51 -8.26 -4.36 -16.81
N GLN A 52 -8.78 -4.75 -17.98
CA GLN A 52 -8.41 -4.12 -19.25
C GLN A 52 -8.91 -2.68 -19.30
N GLY A 53 -10.15 -2.41 -18.89
CA GLY A 53 -10.69 -1.05 -18.81
C GLY A 53 -9.86 -0.16 -17.88
N LEU A 54 -9.46 -0.66 -16.71
CA LEU A 54 -8.59 0.08 -15.79
C LEU A 54 -7.20 0.33 -16.40
N LYS A 55 -6.61 -0.69 -17.04
CA LYS A 55 -5.33 -0.56 -17.77
C LYS A 55 -5.43 0.53 -18.84
N ASP A 56 -6.50 0.56 -19.62
CA ASP A 56 -6.70 1.54 -20.69
C ASP A 56 -6.85 2.96 -20.15
N ASP A 57 -7.59 3.15 -19.04
CA ASP A 57 -7.72 4.46 -18.39
C ASP A 57 -6.37 4.95 -17.83
N LEU A 58 -5.56 4.05 -17.24
CA LEU A 58 -4.22 4.38 -16.75
C LEU A 58 -3.26 4.77 -17.89
N VAL A 59 -3.29 4.03 -19.00
CA VAL A 59 -2.52 4.37 -20.21
C VAL A 59 -2.97 5.72 -20.75
N GLY A 60 -4.28 5.95 -20.84
CA GLY A 60 -4.86 7.20 -21.31
C GLY A 60 -4.43 8.41 -20.46
N PHE A 61 -4.49 8.27 -19.13
CA PHE A 61 -3.99 9.30 -18.21
C PHE A 61 -2.49 9.55 -18.40
N CYS A 62 -1.69 8.49 -18.49
CA CYS A 62 -0.26 8.62 -18.72
C CYS A 62 0.05 9.40 -20.00
N LEU A 63 -0.63 9.09 -21.11
CA LEU A 63 -0.42 9.75 -22.40
C LEU A 63 -0.79 11.24 -22.36
N GLN A 64 -1.76 11.63 -21.53
CA GLN A 64 -2.09 13.05 -21.30
C GLN A 64 -0.97 13.80 -20.57
N GLN A 65 -0.30 13.14 -19.62
CA GLN A 65 0.80 13.73 -18.86
C GLN A 65 2.14 13.69 -19.62
N PHE A 66 2.37 12.63 -20.40
CA PHE A 66 3.62 12.36 -21.11
C PHE A 66 3.34 11.98 -22.58
N PRO A 67 3.11 12.96 -23.48
CA PRO A 67 2.72 12.72 -24.87
C PRO A 67 3.74 11.93 -25.70
N GLN A 68 4.99 11.78 -25.22
CA GLN A 68 6.04 11.04 -25.91
C GLN A 68 5.94 9.51 -25.74
N GLY A 69 4.97 9.01 -24.96
CA GLY A 69 4.31 7.71 -25.12
C GLY A 69 5.05 6.42 -24.79
N VAL A 70 6.37 6.32 -24.97
CA VAL A 70 7.10 5.04 -24.91
C VAL A 70 7.12 4.41 -23.50
N ALA A 71 6.98 5.22 -22.44
CA ALA A 71 7.04 4.74 -21.06
C ALA A 71 5.68 4.32 -20.46
N CYS A 72 4.54 4.62 -21.11
CA CYS A 72 3.24 4.44 -20.46
C CYS A 72 2.89 2.98 -20.16
N ASN A 73 3.13 2.07 -21.11
CA ASN A 73 2.87 0.64 -20.90
C ASN A 73 3.76 0.04 -19.81
N LEU A 74 5.02 0.50 -19.72
CA LEU A 74 5.93 0.08 -18.67
C LEU A 74 5.44 0.54 -17.30
N MET A 75 5.00 1.79 -17.18
CA MET A 75 4.48 2.34 -15.92
C MET A 75 3.19 1.66 -15.47
N VAL A 76 2.26 1.40 -16.39
CA VAL A 76 1.04 0.63 -16.07
C VAL A 76 1.41 -0.81 -15.71
N GLY A 77 2.44 -1.38 -16.34
CA GLY A 77 2.98 -2.66 -15.93
C GLY A 77 3.46 -2.68 -14.48
N MET A 78 4.22 -1.65 -14.09
CA MET A 78 4.73 -1.50 -12.72
C MET A 78 3.61 -1.37 -11.69
N VAL A 79 2.52 -0.68 -12.04
CA VAL A 79 1.29 -0.60 -11.22
C VAL A 79 0.75 -1.99 -10.89
N PHE A 80 0.59 -2.87 -11.89
CA PHE A 80 0.03 -4.22 -11.70
C PHE A 80 1.03 -5.25 -11.16
N ALA A 81 2.30 -4.87 -11.06
CA ALA A 81 3.34 -5.67 -10.45
C ALA A 81 3.66 -5.25 -9.01
N GLY A 82 2.99 -4.21 -8.50
CA GLY A 82 3.11 -3.82 -7.09
C GLY A 82 4.20 -2.77 -6.82
N GLU A 83 4.78 -2.17 -7.87
CA GLU A 83 5.92 -1.25 -7.74
C GLU A 83 5.45 0.18 -7.43
N SER A 84 5.58 0.59 -6.16
CA SER A 84 5.08 1.88 -5.64
C SER A 84 6.00 3.09 -5.85
N ASN A 85 7.14 2.93 -6.53
CA ASN A 85 8.14 3.99 -6.77
C ASN A 85 8.02 4.65 -8.15
N THR A 86 6.84 4.65 -8.75
CA THR A 86 6.63 5.20 -10.10
C THR A 86 6.11 6.64 -10.05
N PHE A 87 6.88 7.57 -10.63
CA PHE A 87 6.56 9.02 -10.69
C PHE A 87 5.20 9.33 -11.35
N ALA A 88 4.68 8.46 -12.20
CA ALA A 88 3.38 8.67 -12.83
C ALA A 88 2.19 8.40 -11.89
N VAL A 89 2.40 7.67 -10.79
CA VAL A 89 1.31 7.33 -9.85
C VAL A 89 1.09 8.42 -8.81
N GLU A 90 2.06 9.31 -8.57
CA GLU A 90 1.92 10.38 -7.57
C GLU A 90 0.68 11.23 -7.81
N ASN A 91 0.44 11.66 -9.06
CA ASN A 91 -0.74 12.44 -9.43
C ASN A 91 -2.05 11.63 -9.41
N LEU A 92 -1.96 10.30 -9.45
CA LEU A 92 -3.11 9.42 -9.44
C LEU A 92 -3.65 9.20 -8.02
N THR A 93 -2.77 9.20 -7.01
CA THR A 93 -3.10 8.94 -5.61
C THR A 93 -3.10 10.19 -4.73
N SER A 94 -2.59 11.32 -5.22
CA SER A 94 -2.55 12.58 -4.49
C SER A 94 -3.95 13.08 -4.12
N SER A 95 -4.04 13.73 -2.95
CA SER A 95 -5.23 14.42 -2.46
C SER A 95 -4.86 15.85 -2.04
N ASP A 96 -5.76 16.81 -2.28
CA ASP A 96 -5.60 18.21 -1.86
C ASP A 96 -5.84 18.43 -0.36
N LYS A 97 -6.38 17.42 0.34
CA LYS A 97 -6.66 17.45 1.79
C LYS A 97 -5.92 16.32 2.49
N ASP A 98 -5.84 16.42 3.81
CA ASP A 98 -5.44 15.31 4.68
C ASP A 98 -6.24 14.05 4.34
N SER A 99 -5.56 12.92 4.40
CA SER A 99 -6.09 11.66 3.92
C SER A 99 -6.58 10.76 5.07
N MET A 100 -7.64 10.02 4.82
CA MET A 100 -8.27 9.08 5.75
C MET A 100 -8.19 7.67 5.18
N LEU A 101 -7.88 6.71 6.06
CA LEU A 101 -7.93 5.29 5.75
C LEU A 101 -9.28 4.70 6.16
N TRP A 102 -9.69 3.63 5.49
CA TRP A 102 -10.92 2.96 5.84
C TRP A 102 -10.93 1.48 5.45
N ALA A 103 -11.74 0.68 6.12
CA ALA A 103 -11.98 -0.71 5.77
C ALA A 103 -13.43 -1.11 6.07
N GLY A 104 -14.09 -1.75 5.10
CA GLY A 104 -15.43 -2.31 5.30
C GLY A 104 -16.57 -1.31 5.06
N MET A 105 -16.41 -0.39 4.12
CA MET A 105 -17.49 0.47 3.63
C MET A 105 -17.93 -0.02 2.25
N TRP A 106 -19.24 -0.11 1.98
CA TRP A 106 -19.74 -0.62 0.70
C TRP A 106 -21.13 -0.07 0.36
N ASP A 107 -21.50 -0.14 -0.93
CA ASP A 107 -22.83 0.27 -1.38
C ASP A 107 -23.90 -0.73 -0.93
N GLY A 108 -25.01 -0.21 -0.39
CA GLY A 108 -26.04 -1.03 0.28
C GLY A 108 -25.81 -1.26 1.78
N GLY A 109 -24.77 -0.67 2.38
CA GLY A 109 -24.62 -0.59 3.84
C GLY A 109 -25.69 0.27 4.52
N GLU A 110 -25.70 0.26 5.87
CA GLU A 110 -26.63 1.06 6.68
C GLU A 110 -26.47 2.56 6.34
N PRO A 111 -27.54 3.24 5.85
CA PRO A 111 -27.46 4.64 5.46
C PRO A 111 -26.96 5.55 6.58
N GLY A 112 -26.01 6.42 6.25
CA GLY A 112 -25.40 7.32 7.23
C GLY A 112 -24.42 6.65 8.21
N ARG A 113 -24.13 5.35 8.05
CA ARG A 113 -23.20 4.63 8.94
C ARG A 113 -22.14 3.84 8.18
N THR A 114 -22.50 2.86 7.36
CA THR A 114 -21.53 1.91 6.75
C THR A 114 -21.46 1.98 5.21
N SER A 115 -22.23 2.89 4.60
CA SER A 115 -22.20 3.11 3.14
C SER A 115 -20.99 3.95 2.68
N LYS A 116 -20.55 3.77 1.42
CA LYS A 116 -19.54 4.65 0.79
C LYS A 116 -19.98 6.12 0.80
N LYS A 117 -21.25 6.39 0.55
CA LYS A 117 -21.83 7.75 0.63
C LYS A 117 -21.65 8.37 2.02
N ALA A 118 -21.86 7.59 3.08
CA ALA A 118 -21.65 8.06 4.45
C ALA A 118 -20.17 8.35 4.72
N LEU A 119 -19.26 7.47 4.27
CA LEU A 119 -17.81 7.69 4.36
C LEU A 119 -17.39 9.00 3.68
N LEU A 120 -17.81 9.23 2.43
CA LEU A 120 -17.46 10.43 1.68
C LEU A 120 -18.03 11.71 2.30
N HIS A 121 -19.28 11.66 2.75
CA HIS A 121 -19.88 12.77 3.47
C HIS A 121 -19.09 13.07 4.75
N PHE A 122 -18.75 12.04 5.52
CA PHE A 122 -18.00 12.16 6.76
C PHE A 122 -16.58 12.67 6.57
N ALA A 123 -15.86 12.18 5.55
CA ALA A 123 -14.53 12.67 5.19
C ALA A 123 -14.56 14.19 4.95
N ASN A 124 -15.54 14.68 4.19
CA ASN A 124 -15.75 16.11 4.02
C ASN A 124 -16.05 16.85 5.33
N LEU A 125 -16.87 16.27 6.21
CA LEU A 125 -17.16 16.86 7.52
C LEU A 125 -15.92 16.98 8.41
N VAL A 126 -14.93 16.10 8.26
CA VAL A 126 -13.66 16.12 9.00
C VAL A 126 -12.50 16.79 8.24
N ASP A 127 -12.80 17.46 7.13
CA ASP A 127 -11.82 18.13 6.25
C ASP A 127 -10.74 17.17 5.70
N ALA A 128 -11.12 15.93 5.43
CA ALA A 128 -10.25 14.89 4.88
C ALA A 128 -10.76 14.34 3.53
N SER A 129 -9.90 13.59 2.84
CA SER A 129 -10.19 12.82 1.63
C SER A 129 -9.92 11.32 1.86
N THR A 130 -10.45 10.45 1.00
CA THR A 130 -10.14 9.00 1.03
C THR A 130 -9.38 8.59 -0.24
N VAL A 131 -8.46 7.60 -0.18
CA VAL A 131 -7.74 7.12 -1.40
C VAL A 131 -8.75 6.77 -2.47
N HIS A 132 -9.71 5.96 -2.07
CA HIS A 132 -10.79 5.47 -2.87
C HIS A 132 -12.07 5.91 -2.18
N PRO A 133 -13.02 6.54 -2.88
CA PRO A 133 -12.97 6.90 -4.31
C PRO A 133 -12.45 8.33 -4.59
N SER A 134 -11.90 9.07 -3.62
CA SER A 134 -11.68 10.54 -3.78
C SER A 134 -10.45 10.93 -4.61
N THR A 135 -9.60 9.98 -5.03
CA THR A 135 -8.43 10.25 -5.89
C THR A 135 -8.71 9.88 -7.33
N LYS A 136 -7.86 10.34 -8.26
CA LYS A 136 -8.04 10.02 -9.68
C LYS A 136 -7.96 8.51 -9.94
N LEU A 137 -7.07 7.81 -9.23
CA LEU A 137 -7.00 6.35 -9.26
C LEU A 137 -8.28 5.71 -8.72
N GLY A 138 -8.80 6.23 -7.61
CA GLY A 138 -10.05 5.79 -7.01
C GLY A 138 -11.23 5.89 -7.98
N GLU A 139 -11.38 7.03 -8.66
CA GLU A 139 -12.41 7.24 -9.70
C GLU A 139 -12.30 6.23 -10.85
N MET A 140 -11.08 5.96 -11.33
CA MET A 140 -10.85 4.99 -12.41
C MET A 140 -11.23 3.58 -11.96
N VAL A 141 -10.85 3.17 -10.75
CA VAL A 141 -11.19 1.85 -10.21
C VAL A 141 -12.70 1.71 -9.99
N GLU A 142 -13.35 2.74 -9.48
CA GLU A 142 -14.81 2.73 -9.27
C GLU A 142 -15.58 2.64 -10.59
N LYS A 143 -15.11 3.34 -11.64
CA LYS A 143 -15.66 3.23 -13.00
C LYS A 143 -15.66 1.79 -13.52
N HIS A 144 -14.67 0.99 -13.12
CA HIS A 144 -14.54 -0.43 -13.48
C HIS A 144 -15.05 -1.38 -12.39
N GLY A 145 -15.98 -0.91 -11.55
CA GLY A 145 -16.69 -1.73 -10.57
C GLY A 145 -15.81 -2.29 -9.45
N ASP A 146 -14.81 -1.52 -9.02
CA ASP A 146 -13.89 -1.85 -7.92
C ASP A 146 -13.15 -3.18 -8.08
N LEU A 147 -12.99 -3.65 -9.32
CA LEU A 147 -12.42 -4.97 -9.64
C LEU A 147 -13.17 -6.13 -8.96
N GLN A 148 -14.45 -5.94 -8.59
CA GLN A 148 -15.23 -6.94 -7.86
C GLN A 148 -15.35 -8.27 -8.61
N ALA A 149 -15.37 -8.25 -9.95
CA ALA A 149 -15.43 -9.47 -10.75
C ALA A 149 -14.14 -10.30 -10.64
N CYS A 150 -13.04 -9.71 -10.18
CA CYS A 150 -11.76 -10.36 -10.01
C CYS A 150 -11.53 -10.98 -8.63
N ASN A 151 -12.39 -10.70 -7.63
CA ASN A 151 -12.18 -11.18 -6.25
C ASN A 151 -12.15 -12.71 -6.12
N ASN A 152 -12.93 -13.40 -6.95
CA ASN A 152 -13.00 -14.87 -6.98
C ASN A 152 -12.24 -15.48 -8.17
N ASP A 153 -11.55 -14.65 -8.95
CA ASP A 153 -10.80 -15.10 -10.11
C ASP A 153 -9.39 -15.50 -9.69
N LEU A 154 -9.14 -16.82 -9.60
CA LEU A 154 -7.84 -17.33 -9.19
C LEU A 154 -6.71 -16.78 -10.06
N ALA A 155 -6.94 -16.57 -11.36
CA ALA A 155 -5.91 -16.04 -12.25
C ALA A 155 -5.52 -14.58 -11.93
N ALA A 156 -6.39 -13.83 -11.26
CA ALA A 156 -6.12 -12.46 -10.81
C ALA A 156 -5.50 -12.39 -9.40
N GLN A 157 -5.74 -13.40 -8.56
CA GLN A 157 -5.44 -13.38 -7.12
C GLN A 157 -4.16 -14.11 -6.71
N VAL A 158 -3.58 -14.92 -7.60
CA VAL A 158 -2.32 -15.63 -7.32
C VAL A 158 -1.31 -15.42 -8.43
N SER A 159 -0.04 -15.40 -8.06
CA SER A 159 1.06 -15.44 -9.01
C SER A 159 1.20 -16.82 -9.63
N PHE A 160 1.49 -16.84 -10.93
CA PHE A 160 1.84 -18.05 -11.69
C PHE A 160 3.32 -18.08 -12.07
N THR A 161 4.11 -17.07 -11.71
CA THR A 161 5.53 -16.97 -12.08
C THR A 161 6.44 -17.67 -11.06
N GLY A 162 5.92 -18.00 -9.86
CA GLY A 162 6.69 -18.63 -8.79
C GLY A 162 7.75 -17.72 -8.17
N GLU A 163 7.80 -16.45 -8.58
CA GLU A 163 8.69 -15.45 -8.01
C GLU A 163 8.13 -14.97 -6.66
N ARG A 164 8.97 -14.94 -5.62
CA ARG A 164 8.58 -14.64 -4.23
C ARG A 164 7.95 -13.26 -3.99
N ARG A 165 7.84 -12.39 -5.01
CA ARG A 165 7.34 -11.01 -4.88
C ARG A 165 5.98 -10.76 -5.53
N ASP A 166 5.44 -11.72 -6.26
CA ASP A 166 4.21 -11.52 -7.01
C ASP A 166 3.01 -12.10 -6.22
N GLU A 167 2.10 -11.23 -5.79
CA GLU A 167 0.87 -11.61 -5.06
C GLU A 167 -0.31 -11.79 -6.04
N GLY A 168 -0.11 -11.64 -7.35
CA GLY A 168 -1.16 -11.62 -8.37
C GLY A 168 -1.56 -10.19 -8.76
N LEU A 169 -2.22 -10.03 -9.91
CA LEU A 169 -2.50 -8.71 -10.51
C LEU A 169 -3.30 -7.79 -9.60
N VAL A 170 -4.35 -8.31 -8.95
CA VAL A 170 -5.24 -7.50 -8.11
C VAL A 170 -4.59 -7.18 -6.75
N PRO A 171 -4.01 -8.15 -6.02
CA PRO A 171 -3.26 -7.85 -4.80
C PRO A 171 -2.11 -6.85 -5.02
N ASN A 172 -1.32 -7.03 -6.09
CA ASN A 172 -0.24 -6.11 -6.44
C ASN A 172 -0.75 -4.69 -6.72
N PHE A 173 -1.85 -4.57 -7.49
CA PHE A 173 -2.48 -3.27 -7.74
C PHE A 173 -2.86 -2.56 -6.44
N TRP A 174 -3.58 -3.26 -5.55
CA TRP A 174 -4.03 -2.68 -4.27
C TRP A 174 -2.87 -2.36 -3.34
N LYS A 175 -1.86 -3.23 -3.28
CA LYS A 175 -0.62 -2.99 -2.55
C LYS A 175 0.02 -1.69 -3.00
N MET A 176 0.27 -1.55 -4.30
CA MET A 176 0.88 -0.36 -4.87
C MET A 176 0.06 0.90 -4.56
N ALA A 177 -1.24 0.87 -4.83
CA ALA A 177 -2.14 2.01 -4.64
C ALA A 177 -2.15 2.47 -3.17
N SER A 178 -2.27 1.53 -2.23
CA SER A 178 -2.33 1.81 -0.80
C SER A 178 -0.97 2.21 -0.22
N GLU A 179 0.13 1.58 -0.63
CA GLU A 179 1.48 2.00 -0.24
C GLU A 179 1.75 3.43 -0.67
N ARG A 180 1.41 3.76 -1.92
CA ARG A 180 1.62 5.10 -2.46
C ARG A 180 0.78 6.14 -1.71
N PHE A 181 -0.48 5.84 -1.40
CA PHE A 181 -1.32 6.76 -0.65
C PHE A 181 -0.77 7.08 0.74
N VAL A 182 -0.25 6.08 1.46
CA VAL A 182 0.41 6.31 2.76
C VAL A 182 1.69 7.12 2.59
N LYS A 183 2.48 6.86 1.53
CA LYS A 183 3.66 7.68 1.21
C LYS A 183 3.29 9.14 0.93
N ASP A 184 2.15 9.41 0.29
CA ASP A 184 1.66 10.77 0.06
C ASP A 184 1.28 11.47 1.38
N MET A 185 0.66 10.75 2.34
CA MET A 185 0.43 11.29 3.71
C MET A 185 1.73 11.70 4.41
N LYS A 186 2.79 10.90 4.23
CA LYS A 186 4.12 11.24 4.74
C LYS A 186 4.69 12.44 3.99
N GLY A 187 4.56 12.49 2.67
CA GLY A 187 5.04 13.60 1.84
C GLY A 187 4.42 14.94 2.22
N SER A 188 3.15 14.95 2.60
CA SER A 188 2.45 16.13 3.12
C SER A 188 2.70 16.41 4.60
N LEU A 189 3.49 15.56 5.28
CA LEU A 189 3.73 15.61 6.73
C LEU A 189 2.43 15.63 7.55
N GLN A 190 1.42 14.88 7.10
CA GLN A 190 0.09 14.84 7.69
C GLN A 190 0.18 14.53 9.20
N GLY A 191 -0.34 15.43 10.04
CA GLY A 191 -0.16 15.37 11.50
C GLY A 191 -0.95 14.26 12.19
N SER A 192 -2.07 13.85 11.59
CA SER A 192 -2.98 12.86 12.16
C SER A 192 -3.63 12.01 11.07
N VAL A 193 -3.77 10.70 11.29
CA VAL A 193 -4.42 9.74 10.39
C VAL A 193 -5.67 9.20 11.05
N VAL A 194 -6.82 9.44 10.42
CA VAL A 194 -8.10 8.83 10.83
C VAL A 194 -8.27 7.51 10.09
N VAL A 195 -8.66 6.46 10.81
CA VAL A 195 -8.88 5.11 10.27
C VAL A 195 -10.31 4.68 10.62
N ILE A 196 -11.19 4.54 9.64
CA ILE A 196 -12.57 4.07 9.86
C ILE A 196 -12.67 2.57 9.60
N VAL A 197 -13.10 1.79 10.57
CA VAL A 197 -13.17 0.32 10.45
C VAL A 197 -14.58 -0.20 10.69
N ASN A 198 -15.06 -1.01 9.75
CA ASN A 198 -16.29 -1.79 9.83
C ASN A 198 -16.04 -3.21 9.31
N LYS A 199 -15.11 -3.92 9.93
CA LYS A 199 -14.75 -5.29 9.59
C LYS A 199 -14.62 -6.15 10.84
N ASP A 200 -14.92 -7.43 10.70
CA ASP A 200 -14.89 -8.39 11.80
C ASP A 200 -13.45 -8.74 12.19
N LEU A 201 -13.19 -8.94 13.48
CA LEU A 201 -11.89 -9.37 14.02
C LEU A 201 -11.75 -10.90 14.11
N ASP A 202 -12.70 -11.66 13.57
CA ASP A 202 -12.56 -13.09 13.30
C ASP A 202 -11.77 -13.32 11.99
N PRO A 203 -10.62 -14.03 12.02
CA PRO A 203 -9.87 -14.40 10.82
C PRO A 203 -10.65 -15.27 9.82
N SER A 204 -11.60 -16.08 10.33
CA SER A 204 -12.41 -16.99 9.53
C SER A 204 -13.53 -16.28 8.77
N ALA A 205 -13.97 -15.12 9.27
CA ALA A 205 -15.04 -14.34 8.65
C ALA A 205 -14.70 -13.99 7.18
N GLU A 206 -15.74 -14.01 6.34
CA GLU A 206 -15.64 -13.63 4.93
C GLU A 206 -15.08 -12.20 4.79
N ARG A 207 -15.57 -11.27 5.62
CA ARG A 207 -15.16 -9.86 5.64
C ARG A 207 -14.28 -9.53 6.84
N SER A 208 -13.27 -10.35 7.07
CA SER A 208 -12.30 -10.15 8.14
C SER A 208 -11.45 -8.88 7.94
N PHE A 209 -11.12 -8.22 9.05
CA PHE A 209 -10.16 -7.11 9.12
C PHE A 209 -8.77 -7.57 8.67
N TYR A 210 -8.33 -8.77 9.04
CA TYR A 210 -7.01 -9.29 8.69
C TYR A 210 -6.83 -9.57 7.19
N LYS A 211 -7.93 -9.68 6.44
CA LYS A 211 -7.94 -9.82 4.99
C LYS A 211 -8.07 -8.48 4.26
N SER A 212 -8.07 -7.35 4.99
CA SER A 212 -8.24 -6.03 4.39
C SER A 212 -6.94 -5.47 3.81
N VAL A 213 -7.08 -4.61 2.81
CA VAL A 213 -6.01 -3.77 2.25
C VAL A 213 -5.35 -2.91 3.34
N LEU A 214 -6.17 -2.32 4.22
CA LEU A 214 -5.71 -1.58 5.40
C LEU A 214 -4.73 -2.41 6.24
N TYR A 215 -5.11 -3.64 6.60
CA TYR A 215 -4.27 -4.49 7.44
C TYR A 215 -3.00 -4.99 6.74
N ASN A 216 -3.09 -5.34 5.45
CA ASN A 216 -1.98 -6.00 4.76
C ASN A 216 -1.00 -5.04 4.09
N TYR A 217 -1.43 -3.83 3.72
CA TYR A 217 -0.60 -2.90 2.95
C TYR A 217 -0.48 -1.54 3.62
N GLU A 218 -1.57 -0.92 4.07
CA GLU A 218 -1.52 0.45 4.60
C GLU A 218 -0.82 0.51 5.97
N LEU A 219 -1.20 -0.35 6.93
CA LEU A 219 -0.57 -0.39 8.25
C LEU A 219 0.93 -0.70 8.18
N PRO A 220 1.40 -1.73 7.43
CA PRO A 220 2.84 -1.94 7.25
C PRO A 220 3.57 -0.75 6.61
N THR A 221 2.92 -0.06 5.68
CA THR A 221 3.51 1.13 5.07
C THR A 221 3.66 2.25 6.09
N ILE A 222 2.67 2.47 6.95
CA ILE A 222 2.79 3.45 8.05
C ILE A 222 3.98 3.08 8.95
N ALA A 223 4.07 1.81 9.34
CA ALA A 223 5.14 1.33 10.23
C ALA A 223 6.54 1.57 9.65
N THR A 224 6.73 1.33 8.36
CA THR A 224 8.03 1.49 7.68
C THR A 224 8.34 2.93 7.28
N THR A 225 7.33 3.81 7.23
CA THR A 225 7.51 5.22 6.86
C THR A 225 7.75 6.14 8.06
N VAL A 226 7.31 5.72 9.26
CA VAL A 226 7.64 6.35 10.54
C VAL A 226 9.16 6.31 10.75
N ASN A 227 9.74 7.48 11.02
CA ASN A 227 11.18 7.63 11.23
C ASN A 227 11.44 8.72 12.29
N LEU A 228 12.03 8.33 13.44
CA LEU A 228 12.49 9.24 14.51
C LEU A 228 13.95 9.67 14.35
N ASN A 229 14.72 9.03 13.47
CA ASN A 229 16.14 9.29 13.27
C ASN A 229 16.43 9.81 11.85
N SER A 230 16.47 11.14 11.70
CA SER A 230 16.76 11.86 10.45
C SER A 230 18.21 11.71 9.96
N PHE A 231 19.02 10.82 10.54
CA PHE A 231 20.44 10.71 10.19
C PHE A 231 20.69 10.02 8.85
N TYR A 232 19.75 9.18 8.40
CA TYR A 232 19.72 8.63 7.06
C TYR A 232 18.52 9.20 6.31
N ALA A 233 18.49 10.52 6.11
CA ALA A 233 17.82 11.05 4.93
C ALA A 233 18.63 10.54 3.72
N SER A 234 18.33 9.30 3.33
CA SER A 234 18.76 8.70 2.09
C SER A 234 18.56 9.73 0.99
N PHE A 235 19.62 9.99 0.23
CA PHE A 235 19.57 10.69 -1.05
C PHE A 235 18.41 10.11 -1.86
N ASP A 236 17.26 10.77 -1.83
CA ASP A 236 16.30 10.70 -2.90
C ASP A 236 16.69 11.83 -3.86
N PRO A 237 17.37 11.52 -4.98
CA PRO A 237 17.89 12.53 -5.89
C PRO A 237 16.79 13.39 -6.54
N TRP A 238 15.52 13.05 -6.35
CA TRP A 238 14.43 13.59 -7.14
C TRP A 238 13.50 14.54 -6.37
N HIS A 239 13.63 14.66 -5.05
CA HIS A 239 12.86 15.61 -4.22
C HIS A 239 13.59 16.97 -4.00
N VAL A 240 14.47 17.38 -4.92
CA VAL A 240 15.42 18.50 -4.77
C VAL A 240 14.79 19.89 -4.64
N ARG A 241 13.46 20.07 -4.74
CA ARG A 241 12.90 21.44 -4.75
C ARG A 241 12.60 22.10 -3.41
N THR A 242 12.64 21.39 -2.27
CA THR A 242 12.52 22.03 -0.94
C THR A 242 13.13 21.21 0.19
N PHE A 243 14.35 20.69 0.03
CA PHE A 243 15.06 20.07 1.17
C PHE A 243 15.62 21.16 2.08
N ALA A 244 14.84 21.55 3.09
CA ALA A 244 15.43 22.04 4.33
C ALA A 244 16.08 20.82 5.04
N PRO A 245 17.41 20.79 5.22
CA PRO A 245 18.04 19.73 5.98
C PRO A 245 17.53 19.80 7.43
N GLY A 246 16.85 18.74 7.89
CA GLY A 246 16.72 18.46 9.33
C GLY A 246 15.35 18.17 9.95
N ARG A 247 14.22 17.98 9.24
CA ARG A 247 12.90 17.81 9.93
C ARG A 247 11.84 16.92 9.26
N ASN A 248 12.17 15.86 8.53
CA ASN A 248 11.12 15.00 7.94
C ASN A 248 10.73 13.82 8.86
N HIS A 249 10.51 14.10 10.15
CA HIS A 249 9.93 13.12 11.06
C HIS A 249 8.42 13.06 10.84
N TRP A 250 7.95 11.98 10.22
CA TRP A 250 6.52 11.71 10.14
C TRP A 250 6.09 10.78 11.27
N LEU A 251 5.39 11.35 12.25
CA LEU A 251 4.90 10.67 13.44
C LEU A 251 3.42 11.00 13.61
N PRO A 252 2.52 10.44 12.79
CA PRO A 252 1.12 10.83 12.82
C PRO A 252 0.48 10.43 14.15
N GLN A 253 -0.51 11.20 14.60
CA GLN A 253 -1.48 10.72 15.59
C GLN A 253 -2.49 9.81 14.90
N MET A 254 -2.67 8.57 15.34
CA MET A 254 -3.66 7.67 14.75
C MET A 254 -4.92 7.59 15.59
N LEU A 255 -6.06 7.91 14.96
CA LEU A 255 -7.39 7.82 15.54
C LEU A 255 -8.21 6.78 14.78
N VAL A 256 -8.57 5.70 15.45
CA VAL A 256 -9.43 4.65 14.93
C VAL A 256 -10.88 4.99 15.25
N VAL A 257 -11.76 4.92 14.27
CA VAL A 257 -13.21 4.97 14.43
C VAL A 257 -13.72 3.56 14.16
N ASP A 258 -14.16 2.88 15.22
CA ASP A 258 -14.63 1.50 15.12
C ASP A 258 -16.16 1.46 15.08
N LEU A 259 -16.70 1.07 13.93
CA LEU A 259 -18.15 0.97 13.69
C LEU A 259 -18.77 -0.31 14.25
N ARG A 260 -17.95 -1.25 14.75
CA ARG A 260 -18.38 -2.52 15.36
C ARG A 260 -18.30 -2.52 16.88
N ASP A 261 -17.81 -1.45 17.49
CA ASP A 261 -17.72 -1.29 18.96
C ASP A 261 -16.77 -2.32 19.63
N THR A 262 -15.66 -2.63 18.97
CA THR A 262 -14.59 -3.56 19.37
C THR A 262 -13.26 -2.82 19.58
N CYS A 263 -13.34 -1.61 20.14
CA CYS A 263 -12.23 -0.65 20.12
C CYS A 263 -10.94 -1.18 20.77
N GLU A 264 -11.06 -1.94 21.86
CA GLU A 264 -9.90 -2.47 22.59
C GLU A 264 -9.15 -3.48 21.73
N GLU A 265 -9.87 -4.46 21.18
CA GLU A 265 -9.32 -5.51 20.33
C GLU A 265 -8.80 -4.95 19.00
N MET A 266 -9.49 -3.96 18.44
CA MET A 266 -9.09 -3.29 17.21
C MET A 266 -7.77 -2.53 17.39
N VAL A 267 -7.61 -1.80 18.50
CA VAL A 267 -6.36 -1.09 18.82
C VAL A 267 -5.21 -2.07 18.99
N GLU A 268 -5.39 -3.15 19.75
CA GLU A 268 -4.34 -4.15 19.93
C GLU A 268 -3.98 -4.87 18.61
N SER A 269 -4.98 -5.15 17.77
CA SER A 269 -4.75 -5.73 16.43
C SER A 269 -3.93 -4.81 15.52
N ILE A 270 -4.28 -3.52 15.46
CA ILE A 270 -3.56 -2.52 14.66
C ILE A 270 -2.14 -2.35 15.20
N LYS A 271 -1.98 -2.18 16.51
CA LYS A 271 -0.68 -2.04 17.19
C LYS A 271 0.20 -3.26 16.94
N GLY A 272 -0.35 -4.46 17.07
CA GLY A 272 0.35 -5.71 16.77
C GLY A 272 0.87 -5.73 15.34
N LYS A 273 0.05 -5.36 14.35
CA LYS A 273 0.47 -5.30 12.95
C LYS A 273 1.56 -4.25 12.69
N LEU A 274 1.41 -3.06 13.28
CA LEU A 274 2.42 -1.99 13.16
C LEU A 274 3.77 -2.43 13.74
N LEU A 275 3.77 -3.12 14.89
CA LEU A 275 4.99 -3.65 15.51
C LEU A 275 5.58 -4.82 14.72
N MET A 276 4.78 -5.74 14.20
CA MET A 276 5.26 -6.88 13.40
C MET A 276 5.86 -6.47 12.06
N ALA A 277 5.35 -5.41 11.43
CA ALA A 277 5.90 -4.87 10.19
C ALA A 277 7.31 -4.26 10.38
N CYS A 278 7.78 -4.16 11.63
CA CYS A 278 9.05 -3.58 12.01
C CYS A 278 10.04 -4.69 12.41
N GLU A 279 10.88 -5.14 11.48
CA GLU A 279 11.73 -6.30 11.78
C GLU A 279 12.93 -5.97 12.68
N THR A 280 13.55 -4.77 12.61
CA THR A 280 14.74 -4.47 13.45
C THR A 280 15.07 -2.98 13.69
N THR A 281 14.69 -2.04 12.82
CA THR A 281 15.26 -0.66 12.83
C THR A 281 14.23 0.48 12.82
N CYS A 282 12.94 0.19 12.92
CA CYS A 282 11.93 1.24 12.83
C CYS A 282 11.49 1.72 14.22
N ASP A 283 11.09 2.98 14.27
CA ASP A 283 10.83 3.69 15.51
C ASP A 283 9.37 3.53 16.01
N VAL A 284 8.67 2.49 15.56
CA VAL A 284 7.22 2.34 15.80
C VAL A 284 6.90 2.20 17.28
N GLN A 285 7.67 1.41 18.03
CA GLN A 285 7.41 1.25 19.46
C GLN A 285 7.52 2.58 20.21
N GLU A 286 8.55 3.37 19.91
CA GLU A 286 8.78 4.67 20.53
C GLU A 286 7.77 5.72 20.07
N TRP A 287 7.40 5.69 18.78
CA TRP A 287 6.30 6.49 18.25
C TRP A 287 4.98 6.21 18.97
N LEU A 288 4.61 4.93 19.14
CA LEU A 288 3.36 4.53 19.79
C LEU A 288 3.37 4.83 21.30
N LYS A 289 4.53 4.87 21.97
CA LYS A 289 4.64 5.39 23.34
C LYS A 289 4.34 6.89 23.40
N LYS A 290 4.91 7.67 22.47
CA LYS A 290 4.73 9.13 22.40
C LYS A 290 3.33 9.52 21.95
N LYS A 291 2.76 8.76 21.02
CA LYS A 291 1.46 9.01 20.37
C LYS A 291 0.67 7.69 20.34
N PRO A 292 0.07 7.28 21.47
CA PRO A 292 -0.70 6.05 21.51
C PRO A 292 -1.89 6.11 20.55
N LEU A 293 -2.22 4.96 19.97
CA LEU A 293 -3.44 4.79 19.18
C LEU A 293 -4.64 5.12 20.06
N ARG A 294 -5.59 5.88 19.53
CA ARG A 294 -6.89 6.09 20.16
C ARG A 294 -7.98 5.45 19.35
N CYS A 295 -9.04 5.02 20.02
CA CYS A 295 -10.24 4.51 19.36
C CYS A 295 -11.48 5.24 19.85
N LEU A 296 -12.36 5.58 18.91
CA LEU A 296 -13.69 6.09 19.16
C LEU A 296 -14.70 5.04 18.71
N PRO A 297 -15.46 4.44 19.65
CA PRO A 297 -16.51 3.52 19.29
C PRO A 297 -17.68 4.26 18.65
N CYS A 298 -18.26 3.64 17.63
CA CYS A 298 -19.50 4.05 16.99
C CYS A 298 -20.49 2.87 17.06
N ALA A 299 -21.00 2.67 18.28
CA ALA A 299 -21.93 1.60 18.65
C ALA A 299 -23.21 1.57 17.79
N ALA A 300 -24.04 0.55 17.97
CA ALA A 300 -25.29 0.39 17.24
C ALA A 300 -26.15 1.67 17.26
N GLY A 301 -26.59 2.12 16.07
CA GLY A 301 -27.36 3.36 15.90
C GLY A 301 -26.54 4.65 15.81
N CYS A 302 -25.21 4.58 16.00
CA CYS A 302 -24.31 5.69 15.69
C CYS A 302 -24.29 5.97 14.18
N LYS A 303 -24.14 7.25 13.81
CA LYS A 303 -24.02 7.70 12.41
C LYS A 303 -22.75 8.52 12.23
N LEU A 304 -22.19 8.41 11.03
CA LEU A 304 -21.07 9.24 10.56
C LEU A 304 -21.58 10.63 10.14
N ASP A 305 -22.14 11.36 11.11
CA ASP A 305 -22.79 12.65 10.91
C ASP A 305 -21.98 13.84 11.48
N GLN A 306 -22.56 15.04 11.42
CA GLN A 306 -21.94 16.27 11.94
C GLN A 306 -21.59 16.19 13.43
N SER A 307 -22.41 15.49 14.23
CA SER A 307 -22.18 15.34 15.66
C SER A 307 -20.96 14.45 15.91
N PHE A 308 -20.88 13.32 15.21
CA PHE A 308 -19.74 12.42 15.30
C PHE A 308 -18.46 13.05 14.74
N ALA A 309 -18.55 13.79 13.64
CA ALA A 309 -17.43 14.52 13.05
C ALA A 309 -16.85 15.56 14.03
N LYS A 310 -17.70 16.27 14.79
CA LYS A 310 -17.25 17.17 15.86
C LYS A 310 -16.48 16.43 16.96
N LYS A 311 -16.91 15.22 17.33
CA LYS A 311 -16.18 14.37 18.29
C LYS A 311 -14.80 13.98 17.76
N VAL A 312 -14.73 13.55 16.50
CA VAL A 312 -13.46 13.21 15.83
C VAL A 312 -12.53 14.43 15.78
N LYS A 313 -12.99 15.58 15.29
CA LYS A 313 -12.18 16.82 15.28
C LYS A 313 -11.69 17.22 16.67
N LYS A 314 -12.54 17.05 17.70
CA LYS A 314 -12.15 17.33 19.09
C LYS A 314 -11.02 16.41 19.54
N GLU A 315 -11.05 15.13 19.19
CA GLU A 315 -9.95 14.20 19.52
C GLU A 315 -8.68 14.51 18.74
N LEU A 316 -8.77 14.86 17.45
CA LEU A 316 -7.62 15.25 16.63
C LEU A 316 -6.94 16.53 17.14
N ASN A 317 -7.71 17.48 17.67
CA ASN A 317 -7.19 18.73 18.23
C ASN A 317 -6.64 18.57 19.66
N ARG A 318 -6.86 17.43 20.31
CA ARG A 318 -6.25 17.19 21.62
C ARG A 318 -4.75 17.03 21.43
N LYS A 319 -3.98 17.79 22.21
CA LYS A 319 -2.55 17.56 22.33
C LYS A 319 -2.32 16.23 23.06
N TRP A 320 -1.91 15.20 22.33
CA TRP A 320 -1.59 13.89 22.90
C TRP A 320 -0.14 13.93 23.37
N TYR A 321 0.12 14.65 24.46
CA TYR A 321 1.38 14.56 25.18
C TYR A 321 1.17 13.66 26.39
N HIS A 322 2.04 12.66 26.54
CA HIS A 322 2.37 12.19 27.88
C HIS A 322 3.41 13.15 28.47
N ILE A 323 3.08 13.71 29.63
CA ILE A 323 4.08 14.23 30.57
C ILE A 323 4.70 12.97 31.17
N PHE A 324 5.85 12.50 30.69
CA PHE A 324 6.86 11.74 31.45
C PHE A 324 8.13 11.65 30.59
#